data_AF-A0AA42GR12-F1
#
_entry.id   AF-A0AA42GR12-F1
#
_cell.length_a   1.000
_cell.length_b   1.000
_cell.length_c   1.000
_cell.angle_alpha   90.00
_cell.angle_beta   90.00
_cell.angle_gamma   90.00
#
_symmetry.space_group_name_H-M   'P 1'
#
loop_
_entity.id
_entity.type
_entity.pdbx_description
1 polymer ?
#
loop_
_entity_poly.entity_id
_entity_poly.type
_entity_poly.pdbx_seq_one_letter_code
_entity_poly.pdbx_strand_id
1 'polypeptide(L)'
;MRALCLLAALLPALTQATGLQLDHRDGEQRFYRGQLALSGEYSYRPHDEINSQLCFFAQGPSAAAIPRDADDARLPWFCFTNQQQAFAQLGVPAQLPSGKCVIAGTARILVSAYKVDTRAMEVSDLAHLDAVQEVGAADLQPCEE
;
A
#
# COMPACT_ATOMS: atom_id res chain seq x y z
N MET A 1 -47.01 -1.31 -35.93
CA MET A 1 -45.81 -2.04 -35.41
C MET A 1 -44.89 -1.01 -34.78
N ARG A 2 -44.80 -0.96 -33.45
CA ARG A 2 -43.89 -0.05 -32.72
C ARG A 2 -42.56 -0.77 -32.55
N ALA A 3 -41.52 -0.29 -33.22
CA ALA A 3 -40.16 -0.75 -33.02
C ALA A 3 -39.61 -0.10 -31.74
N LEU A 4 -39.45 -0.90 -30.69
CA LEU A 4 -38.70 -0.53 -29.49
C LEU A 4 -37.22 -0.73 -29.81
N CYS A 5 -36.49 0.35 -30.07
CA CYS A 5 -35.02 0.33 -30.07
C CYS A 5 -34.53 0.23 -28.62
N LEU A 6 -34.13 -0.98 -28.22
CA LEU A 6 -33.38 -1.22 -26.98
C LEU A 6 -31.96 -0.66 -27.15
N LEU A 7 -31.68 0.51 -26.57
CA LEU A 7 -30.32 0.98 -26.35
C LEU A 7 -29.69 0.19 -25.21
N ALA A 8 -28.85 -0.78 -25.54
CA ALA A 8 -27.98 -1.45 -24.57
C ALA A 8 -26.87 -0.46 -24.16
N ALA A 9 -27.00 0.13 -22.97
CA ALA A 9 -25.94 0.96 -22.39
C ALA A 9 -24.76 0.05 -22.01
N LEU A 10 -23.64 0.20 -22.73
CA LEU A 10 -22.34 -0.38 -22.37
C LEU A 10 -21.79 0.36 -21.15
N LEU A 11 -22.19 -0.06 -19.95
CA LEU A 11 -21.56 0.38 -18.72
C LEU A 11 -20.18 -0.26 -18.63
N PRO A 12 -19.09 0.52 -18.47
CA PRO A 12 -17.77 -0.05 -18.24
C PRO A 12 -17.80 -0.84 -16.92
N ALA A 13 -17.31 -2.08 -16.96
CA ALA A 13 -17.15 -2.89 -15.76
C ALA A 13 -16.15 -2.18 -14.85
N LEU A 14 -16.65 -1.56 -13.78
CA LEU A 14 -15.82 -1.15 -12.66
C LEU A 14 -15.29 -2.45 -12.05
N THR A 15 -14.02 -2.76 -12.32
CA THR A 15 -13.30 -3.83 -11.65
C THR A 15 -13.33 -3.54 -10.15
N GLN A 16 -14.25 -4.16 -9.43
CA GLN A 16 -14.30 -4.04 -7.98
C GLN A 16 -13.07 -4.74 -7.43
N ALA A 17 -12.25 -4.01 -6.67
CA ALA A 17 -11.19 -4.62 -5.88
C ALA A 17 -11.85 -5.66 -4.96
N THR A 18 -11.59 -6.94 -5.20
CA THR A 18 -12.27 -8.07 -4.53
C THR A 18 -11.79 -8.31 -3.09
N GLY A 19 -11.04 -7.38 -2.53
CA GLY A 19 -10.36 -7.54 -1.25
C GLY A 19 -9.22 -8.55 -1.33
N LEU A 20 -8.46 -8.66 -0.24
CA LEU A 20 -7.40 -9.65 -0.12
C LEU A 20 -7.95 -10.94 0.45
N GLN A 21 -7.64 -12.06 -0.21
CA GLN A 21 -7.99 -13.40 0.25
C GLN A 21 -6.72 -14.20 0.49
N LEU A 22 -6.67 -14.95 1.59
CA LEU A 22 -5.56 -15.86 1.85
C LEU A 22 -5.48 -16.88 0.71
N ASP A 23 -4.31 -16.95 0.08
CA ASP A 23 -4.02 -17.87 -1.00
C ASP A 23 -3.33 -19.13 -0.46
N HIS A 24 -2.18 -18.94 0.19
CA HIS A 24 -1.45 -20.03 0.84
C HIS A 24 -0.60 -19.53 2.03
N ARG A 25 -0.05 -20.49 2.77
CA ARG A 25 0.88 -20.27 3.89
C ARG A 25 2.18 -21.01 3.61
N ASP A 26 3.31 -20.38 3.94
CA ASP A 26 4.64 -21.00 3.90
C ASP A 26 5.40 -20.62 5.17
N GLY A 27 5.51 -21.57 6.11
CA GLY A 27 6.04 -21.31 7.44
C GLY A 27 5.33 -20.14 8.13
N GLU A 28 6.08 -19.09 8.43
CA GLU A 28 5.60 -17.86 9.09
C GLU A 28 5.05 -16.82 8.10
N GLN A 29 5.02 -17.13 6.81
CA GLN A 29 4.51 -16.23 5.78
C GLN A 29 3.08 -16.60 5.38
N ARG A 30 2.23 -15.57 5.25
CA ARG A 30 0.90 -15.68 4.65
C ARG A 30 0.88 -14.87 3.37
N PHE A 31 0.41 -15.50 2.29
CA PHE A 31 0.33 -14.89 0.98
C PHE A 31 -1.12 -14.65 0.62
N TYR A 32 -1.42 -13.46 0.11
CA TYR A 32 -2.75 -13.05 -0.25
C TYR A 32 -2.85 -12.72 -1.73
N ARG A 33 -3.95 -13.15 -2.33
CA ARG A 33 -4.34 -12.80 -3.71
C ARG A 33 -5.45 -11.75 -3.70
N GLY A 34 -5.62 -11.09 -4.84
CA GLY A 34 -6.60 -10.03 -5.02
C GLY A 34 -5.98 -8.64 -4.91
N GLN A 35 -6.85 -7.64 -4.84
CA GLN A 35 -6.47 -6.23 -4.78
C GLN A 35 -7.24 -5.52 -3.68
N LEU A 36 -6.61 -4.51 -3.08
CA LEU A 36 -7.23 -3.70 -2.03
C LEU A 36 -6.90 -2.23 -2.22
N ALA A 37 -7.96 -1.40 -2.19
CA ALA A 37 -7.81 0.04 -2.16
C ALA A 37 -7.66 0.49 -0.70
N LEU A 38 -6.60 1.24 -0.41
CA LEU A 38 -6.23 1.67 0.94
C LEU A 38 -5.98 3.17 0.97
N SER A 39 -6.43 3.82 2.04
CA SER A 39 -6.05 5.19 2.40
C SER A 39 -5.16 5.16 3.64
N GLY A 40 -4.16 6.04 3.67
CA GLY A 40 -3.18 6.06 4.75
C GLY A 40 -2.01 6.99 4.44
N GLU A 41 -0.92 6.77 5.15
CA GLU A 41 0.32 7.54 5.03
C GLU A 41 1.43 6.69 4.41
N TYR A 42 2.21 7.26 3.49
CA TYR A 42 3.48 6.70 3.08
C TYR A 42 4.62 7.41 3.79
N SER A 43 5.73 6.72 4.04
CA SER A 43 6.95 7.30 4.57
C SER A 43 8.19 6.58 4.05
N TYR A 44 9.25 7.35 3.79
CA TYR A 44 10.56 6.84 3.42
C TYR A 44 11.66 7.55 4.23
N ARG A 45 12.57 6.74 4.78
CA ARG A 45 13.71 7.16 5.61
C ARG A 45 15.01 6.56 5.02
N PRO A 46 15.69 7.23 4.08
CA PRO A 46 16.86 6.66 3.38
C PRO A 46 18.02 6.22 4.28
N HIS A 47 18.18 6.88 5.43
CA HIS A 47 19.30 6.67 6.35
C HIS A 47 18.93 5.89 7.61
N ASP A 48 17.76 5.26 7.62
CA ASP A 48 17.35 4.38 8.71
C ASP A 48 18.06 3.02 8.57
N GLU A 49 18.88 2.68 9.57
CA GLU A 49 19.66 1.44 9.59
C GLU A 49 18.78 0.18 9.71
N ILE A 50 17.54 0.34 10.16
CA ILE A 50 16.57 -0.74 10.38
C ILE A 50 15.67 -0.88 9.14
N ASN A 51 15.25 0.22 8.52
CA ASN A 51 14.36 0.16 7.35
C ASN A 51 14.48 1.36 6.40
N SER A 52 15.23 1.15 5.31
CA SER A 52 15.36 2.11 4.20
C SER A 52 14.39 1.84 3.05
N GLN A 53 13.20 1.31 3.32
CA GLN A 53 12.16 1.08 2.31
C GLN A 53 11.06 2.15 2.39
N LEU A 54 10.44 2.46 1.26
CA LEU A 54 9.18 3.20 1.23
C LEU A 54 8.06 2.27 1.73
N CYS A 55 7.42 2.68 2.82
CA CYS A 55 6.38 1.92 3.50
C CYS A 55 5.08 2.71 3.60
N PHE A 56 3.99 2.00 3.85
CA PHE A 56 2.64 2.52 3.91
C PHE A 56 1.93 2.06 5.20
N PHE A 57 1.30 3.00 5.87
CA PHE A 57 0.59 2.85 7.13
C PHE A 57 -0.89 3.09 6.86
N ALA A 58 -1.65 2.01 6.70
CA ALA A 58 -3.09 2.12 6.45
C ALA A 58 -3.80 2.70 7.68
N GLN A 59 -4.85 3.50 7.46
CA GLN A 59 -5.56 4.21 8.52
C GLN A 59 -7.07 3.95 8.50
N GLY A 60 -7.70 4.06 9.68
CA GLY A 60 -9.15 3.98 9.84
C GLY A 60 -9.76 2.72 9.21
N PRO A 61 -10.80 2.83 8.37
CA PRO A 61 -11.40 1.68 7.70
C PRO A 61 -10.43 0.87 6.81
N SER A 62 -9.39 1.51 6.26
CA SER A 62 -8.40 0.82 5.42
C SER A 62 -7.51 -0.11 6.24
N ALA A 63 -7.15 0.30 7.47
CA ALA A 63 -6.41 -0.56 8.39
C ALA A 63 -7.21 -1.83 8.74
N ALA A 64 -8.50 -1.69 9.01
CA ALA A 64 -9.39 -2.81 9.33
C ALA A 64 -9.66 -3.75 8.15
N ALA A 65 -9.46 -3.29 6.91
CA ALA A 65 -9.65 -4.09 5.71
C ALA A 65 -8.45 -4.99 5.37
N ILE A 66 -7.29 -4.74 5.97
CA ILE A 66 -6.10 -5.57 5.80
C ILE A 66 -6.29 -6.87 6.62
N PRO A 67 -6.21 -8.06 5.99
CA PRO A 67 -6.42 -9.31 6.69
C PRO A 67 -5.28 -9.59 7.70
N ARG A 68 -5.65 -9.98 8.92
CA ARG A 68 -4.74 -10.36 10.01
C ARG A 68 -5.19 -11.66 10.66
N ASP A 69 -4.24 -12.46 11.14
CA ASP A 69 -4.56 -13.55 12.06
C ASP A 69 -5.03 -12.95 13.41
N ALA A 70 -5.92 -13.63 14.13
CA ALA A 70 -6.61 -13.08 15.30
C ALA A 70 -5.68 -12.74 16.49
N ASP A 71 -4.51 -13.36 16.53
CA ASP A 71 -3.45 -13.16 17.53
C ASP A 71 -2.37 -12.15 17.10
N ASP A 72 -2.47 -11.60 15.88
CA ASP A 72 -1.54 -10.60 15.37
C ASP A 72 -1.93 -9.19 15.83
N ALA A 73 -1.34 -8.76 16.95
CA ALA A 73 -1.57 -7.44 17.54
C ALA A 73 -0.81 -6.28 16.86
N ARG A 74 -0.03 -6.54 15.80
CA ARG A 74 0.79 -5.49 15.17
C ARG A 74 -0.08 -4.59 14.29
N LEU A 75 0.32 -3.33 14.16
CA LEU A 75 -0.34 -2.40 13.24
C LEU A 75 -0.20 -2.87 11.78
N PRO A 76 -1.24 -2.69 10.93
CA PRO A 76 -1.23 -3.16 9.55
C PRO A 76 -0.51 -2.15 8.65
N TRP A 77 0.82 -2.18 8.70
CA TRP A 77 1.70 -1.43 7.81
C TRP A 77 2.58 -2.39 7.01
N PHE A 78 3.04 -1.95 5.83
CA PHE A 78 3.84 -2.77 4.94
C PHE A 78 4.80 -1.91 4.11
N CYS A 79 5.85 -2.51 3.58
CA CYS A 79 6.75 -1.86 2.64
C CYS A 79 6.50 -2.35 1.21
N PHE A 80 6.73 -1.46 0.24
CA PHE A 80 6.48 -1.82 -1.16
C PHE A 80 7.56 -2.76 -1.69
N THR A 81 7.17 -3.78 -2.44
CA THR A 81 8.11 -4.68 -3.13
C THR A 81 8.70 -4.02 -4.38
N ASN A 82 7.93 -3.16 -5.05
CA ASN A 82 8.29 -2.43 -6.27
C ASN A 82 8.75 -1.00 -5.96
N GLN A 83 9.78 -0.86 -5.12
CA GLN A 83 10.29 0.43 -4.61
C GLN A 83 10.44 1.50 -5.71
N GLN A 84 11.16 1.23 -6.80
CA GLN A 84 11.36 2.22 -7.86
C GLN A 84 10.05 2.76 -8.46
N GLN A 85 9.09 1.87 -8.72
CA GLN A 85 7.78 2.25 -9.25
C GLN A 85 6.96 3.01 -8.19
N ALA A 86 7.03 2.57 -6.93
CA ALA A 86 6.34 3.22 -5.82
C ALA A 86 6.84 4.65 -5.59
N PHE A 87 8.16 4.86 -5.64
CA PHE A 87 8.75 6.20 -5.59
C PHE A 87 8.21 7.09 -6.69
N ALA A 88 8.22 6.60 -7.94
CA ALA A 88 7.76 7.37 -9.09
C ALA A 88 6.27 7.75 -8.98
N GLN A 89 5.40 6.81 -8.59
CA GLN A 89 3.95 7.07 -8.50
C GLN A 89 3.57 7.97 -7.32
N LEU A 90 4.27 7.87 -6.19
CA LEU A 90 4.01 8.68 -5.00
C LEU A 90 4.76 10.03 -5.01
N GLY A 91 5.55 10.31 -6.05
CA GLY A 91 6.32 11.55 -6.16
C GLY A 91 7.48 11.64 -5.17
N VAL A 92 7.98 10.50 -4.69
CA VAL A 92 9.14 10.45 -3.79
C VAL A 92 10.42 10.61 -4.62
N PRO A 93 11.27 11.62 -4.33
CA PRO A 93 12.49 11.81 -5.08
C PRO A 93 13.50 10.70 -4.76
N ALA A 94 14.35 10.35 -5.74
CA ALA A 94 15.40 9.36 -5.55
C ALA A 94 16.45 9.76 -4.51
N GLN A 95 16.57 11.06 -4.22
CA GLN A 95 17.45 11.62 -3.20
C GLN A 95 16.70 12.73 -2.45
N LEU A 96 16.80 12.73 -1.13
CA LEU A 96 16.26 13.82 -0.32
C LEU A 96 17.17 15.06 -0.40
N PRO A 97 16.61 16.27 -0.33
CA PRO A 97 17.41 17.49 -0.17
C PRO A 97 18.30 17.44 1.08
N SER A 98 19.43 18.14 1.03
CA SER A 98 20.36 18.21 2.17
C SER A 98 19.66 18.65 3.47
N GLY A 99 19.97 17.98 4.57
CA GLY A 99 19.37 18.23 5.89
C GLY A 99 17.96 17.65 6.07
N LYS A 100 17.43 16.92 5.08
CA LYS A 100 16.17 16.17 5.19
C LYS A 100 16.43 14.68 5.28
N CYS A 101 15.79 14.02 6.24
CA CYS A 101 15.97 12.58 6.49
C CYS A 101 14.69 11.76 6.36
N VAL A 102 13.53 12.41 6.25
CA VAL A 102 12.25 11.74 6.06
C VAL A 102 11.46 12.47 4.98
N ILE A 103 10.79 11.70 4.13
CA ILE A 103 9.66 12.16 3.34
C ILE A 103 8.44 11.35 3.72
N ALA A 104 7.32 12.03 3.96
CA ALA A 104 6.05 11.40 4.28
C ALA A 104 4.90 12.14 3.61
N GLY A 105 3.77 11.47 3.43
CA GLY A 105 2.58 12.09 2.90
C GLY A 105 1.40 11.14 2.97
N THR A 106 0.22 11.61 2.59
CA THR A 106 -0.97 10.77 2.52
C THR A 106 -1.21 10.29 1.10
N ALA A 107 -1.79 9.11 0.95
CA ALA A 107 -2.22 8.63 -0.36
C ALA A 107 -3.43 7.69 -0.24
N ARG A 108 -4.16 7.59 -1.35
CA ARG A 108 -5.08 6.50 -1.64
C ARG A 108 -4.46 5.63 -2.72
N ILE A 109 -4.22 4.37 -2.41
CA ILE A 109 -3.47 3.43 -3.25
C ILE A 109 -4.28 2.18 -3.55
N LEU A 110 -3.97 1.51 -4.64
CA LEU A 110 -4.39 0.15 -4.95
C LEU A 110 -3.16 -0.75 -4.82
N VAL A 111 -3.29 -1.82 -4.03
CA VAL A 111 -2.20 -2.79 -3.81
C VAL A 111 -2.63 -4.22 -4.13
N SER A 112 -1.66 -5.03 -4.50
CA SER A 112 -1.78 -6.47 -4.70
C SER A 112 -0.60 -7.22 -4.07
N ALA A 113 -0.59 -8.55 -4.24
CA ALA A 113 0.50 -9.43 -3.79
C ALA A 113 0.89 -9.20 -2.31
N TYR A 114 -0.11 -8.99 -1.46
CA TYR A 114 0.10 -8.72 -0.04
C TYR A 114 0.65 -9.97 0.65
N LYS A 115 1.68 -9.78 1.46
CA LYS A 115 2.34 -10.82 2.21
C LYS A 115 2.52 -10.37 3.66
N VAL A 116 2.02 -11.17 4.59
CA VAL A 116 2.27 -11.00 6.02
C VAL A 116 3.42 -11.90 6.43
N ASP A 117 4.39 -11.36 7.14
CA ASP A 117 5.43 -12.15 7.81
C ASP A 117 5.18 -12.09 9.31
N THR A 118 4.82 -13.21 9.95
CA THR A 118 4.40 -13.20 11.36
C THR A 118 5.53 -13.29 12.36
N ARG A 119 6.79 -13.30 11.90
CA ARG A 119 7.92 -13.15 12.81
C ARG A 119 7.83 -11.81 13.51
N ALA A 120 7.92 -11.84 14.83
CA ALA A 120 7.85 -10.62 15.62
C ALA A 120 9.08 -9.75 15.33
N MET A 121 8.85 -8.45 15.11
CA MET A 121 9.83 -7.35 15.20
C MET A 121 10.99 -7.30 14.19
N GLU A 122 11.25 -8.32 13.37
CA GLU A 122 12.43 -8.33 12.47
C GLU A 122 12.10 -8.07 10.99
N VAL A 123 10.83 -8.07 10.60
CA VAL A 123 10.42 -8.01 9.20
C VAL A 123 9.13 -7.24 9.03
N SER A 124 9.07 -6.49 7.93
CA SER A 124 7.88 -5.77 7.50
C SER A 124 6.99 -6.68 6.66
N ASP A 125 5.67 -6.50 6.74
CA ASP A 125 4.78 -7.02 5.72
C ASP A 125 5.11 -6.34 4.38
N LEU A 126 4.72 -6.99 3.27
CA LEU A 126 5.03 -6.52 1.93
C LEU A 126 3.79 -6.43 1.06
N ALA A 127 3.76 -5.47 0.15
CA ALA A 127 2.75 -5.37 -0.91
C ALA A 127 3.35 -4.84 -2.22
N HIS A 128 2.66 -5.08 -3.33
CA HIS A 128 2.95 -4.44 -4.61
C HIS A 128 2.05 -3.22 -4.78
N LEU A 129 2.61 -2.07 -5.14
CA LEU A 129 1.81 -0.89 -5.51
C LEU A 129 1.34 -1.02 -6.96
N ASP A 130 0.05 -1.26 -7.17
CA ASP A 130 -0.53 -1.33 -8.52
C ASP A 130 -0.78 0.08 -9.07
N ALA A 131 -1.39 0.96 -8.26
CA ALA A 131 -1.74 2.32 -8.66
C ALA A 131 -1.84 3.28 -7.48
N VAL A 132 -1.56 4.56 -7.73
CA VAL A 132 -1.93 5.68 -6.84
C VAL A 132 -3.19 6.34 -7.39
N GLN A 133 -4.26 6.34 -6.59
CA GLN A 133 -5.55 6.95 -6.94
C GLN A 133 -5.57 8.43 -6.56
N GLU A 134 -5.01 8.76 -5.39
CA GLU A 134 -4.90 10.12 -4.87
C GLU A 134 -3.59 10.24 -4.08
N VAL A 135 -2.94 11.40 -4.14
CA VAL A 135 -1.72 11.69 -3.38
C VAL A 135 -1.81 13.08 -2.77
N GLY A 136 -1.56 13.16 -1.47
CA GLY A 136 -1.43 14.41 -0.74
C GLY A 136 -0.05 15.05 -0.94
N ALA A 137 0.08 16.31 -0.52
CA ALA A 137 1.38 16.97 -0.53
C ALA A 137 2.36 16.24 0.38
N ALA A 138 3.57 16.00 -0.13
CA ALA A 138 4.65 15.41 0.65
C ALA A 138 5.23 16.44 1.62
N ASP A 139 5.48 15.99 2.86
CA ASP A 139 6.22 16.70 3.88
C ASP A 139 7.67 16.18 3.93
N LEU A 140 8.62 17.12 3.96
CA LEU A 140 10.06 16.85 4.05
C LEU A 140 10.55 17.24 5.43
N GLN A 141 10.84 16.25 6.26
CA GLN A 141 11.19 16.47 7.66
C GLN A 141 12.71 16.57 7.82
N PRO A 142 13.19 17.47 8.70
CA PRO A 142 14.61 17.58 8.99
C PRO A 142 15.15 16.28 9.59
N CYS A 143 16.47 16.09 9.48
CA CYS A 143 17.14 15.07 10.28
C CYS A 143 17.00 15.40 11.77
N GLU A 144 16.67 14.41 12.57
CA GLU A 144 16.70 14.53 14.03
C GLU A 144 18.17 14.66 14.47
N GLU A 145 18.45 15.60 15.38
CA GLU A 145 19.80 15.86 15.94
C GLU A 145 20.18 14.87 17.03
#